data_AF-A0A5E5PX57-F1
#
_entry.id   AF-A0A5E5PX57-F1
#
_cell.length_a   1.000
_cell.length_b   1.000
_cell.length_c   1.000
_cell.angle_alpha   90.00
_cell.angle_beta   90.00
_cell.angle_gamma   90.00
#
_symmetry.space_group_name_H-M   'P 1'
#
loop_
_entity.id
_entity.type
_entity.pdbx_description
1 polymer ?
#
loop_
_entity_poly.entity_id
_entity_poly.type
_entity_poly.pdbx_seq_one_letter_code
_entity_poly.pdbx_strand_id
1 'polypeptide(L)' 'MCNLLNNPSNQPDEIRNLEYEYDLMDNVTQRQNHISGLSEGFTYDALDRLTQSSTTGKIDDVDYSYAVSYQYDINGNITN' A
#
# COMPACT_ATOMS: atom_id res chain seq x y z
N MET A 1 11.58 -24.53 -10.43
CA MET A 1 11.35 -24.79 -8.99
C MET A 1 12.73 -24.85 -8.34
N CYS A 2 13.23 -23.73 -7.84
CA CYS A 2 14.53 -23.69 -7.16
C CYS A 2 14.29 -23.40 -5.69
N ASN A 3 14.43 -24.44 -4.88
CA ASN A 3 14.49 -24.37 -3.43
C ASN A 3 15.95 -24.00 -3.07
N LEU A 4 16.18 -22.82 -2.51
CA LEU A 4 17.50 -22.43 -1.99
C LEU A 4 17.45 -22.52 -0.46
N LEU A 5 18.42 -23.27 0.04
CA LEU A 5 18.61 -23.69 1.42
C LEU A 5 18.66 -22.51 2.39
N ASN A 6 17.94 -22.65 3.50
CA ASN A 6 17.97 -21.79 4.68
C ASN A 6 19.39 -21.54 5.17
N ASN A 7 19.79 -20.27 5.24
CA ASN A 7 20.93 -19.80 6.05
C ASN A 7 20.39 -18.77 7.07
N PRO A 8 20.23 -19.12 8.36
CA PRO A 8 19.44 -18.32 9.30
C PRO A 8 20.18 -17.13 9.93
N SER A 9 21.30 -16.64 9.39
CA SER A 9 22.08 -15.61 10.09
C SER A 9 22.79 -14.56 9.23
N ASN A 10 22.32 -14.28 8.01
CA ASN A 10 22.93 -13.21 7.20
C ASN A 10 21.97 -12.59 6.18
N GLN A 11 20.69 -12.46 6.52
CA GLN A 11 19.85 -11.47 5.85
C GLN A 11 20.19 -10.12 6.46
N PRO A 12 20.49 -9.06 5.69
CA PRO A 12 20.48 -7.71 6.24
C PRO A 12 19.13 -7.52 6.93
N ASP A 13 19.10 -6.88 8.11
CA ASP A 13 17.85 -6.61 8.82
C ASP A 13 16.90 -5.89 7.84
N GLU A 14 15.96 -6.65 7.28
CA GLU A 14 15.10 -6.16 6.23
C GLU A 14 14.14 -5.18 6.89
N ILE A 15 14.39 -3.89 6.72
CA ILE A 15 13.55 -2.84 7.31
C ILE A 15 12.24 -2.66 6.53
N ARG A 16 12.09 -3.31 5.36
CA ARG A 16 10.94 -3.16 4.47
C ARG A 16 10.85 -4.27 3.43
N ASN A 17 9.68 -4.89 3.30
CA ASN A 17 9.34 -5.87 2.27
C ASN A 17 7.97 -5.51 1.69
N LEU A 18 7.92 -5.02 0.45
CA LEU A 18 6.69 -4.48 -0.15
C LEU A 18 6.10 -5.42 -1.21
N GLU A 19 4.80 -5.66 -1.11
CA GLU A 19 3.98 -6.30 -2.13
C GLU A 19 2.95 -5.31 -2.66
N TYR A 20 2.62 -5.41 -3.95
CA TYR A 20 1.74 -4.49 -4.66
C TYR A 20 0.69 -5.26 -5.44
N GLU A 21 -0.55 -4.82 -5.36
CA GLU A 21 -1.65 -5.27 -6.22
C GLU A 21 -2.04 -4.15 -7.18
N TYR A 22 -2.55 -4.54 -8.35
CA TYR A 22 -2.89 -3.62 -9.44
C TYR A 22 -4.29 -3.91 -9.99
N ASP A 23 -4.98 -2.87 -10.47
CA ASP A 23 -6.17 -3.03 -11.31
C ASP A 23 -5.82 -3.30 -12.78
N LEU A 24 -6.83 -3.39 -13.65
CA LEU A 24 -6.64 -3.64 -15.09
C LEU A 24 -6.02 -2.47 -15.86
N MET A 25 -5.94 -1.29 -15.23
CA MET A 25 -5.34 -0.07 -15.77
C MET A 25 -3.93 0.14 -15.22
N ASP A 26 -3.37 -0.88 -14.52
CA ASP A 26 -2.08 -0.85 -13.84
C ASP A 26 -1.98 0.20 -12.71
N ASN A 27 -3.11 0.65 -12.15
CA ASN A 27 -3.10 1.46 -10.94
C ASN A 27 -2.86 0.56 -9.71
N VAL A 28 -2.03 1.00 -8.76
CA VAL A 28 -1.79 0.26 -7.51
C VAL A 28 -3.03 0.32 -6.64
N THR A 29 -3.70 -0.79 -6.38
CA THR A 29 -4.90 -0.85 -5.51
C THR A 29 -4.56 -1.17 -4.06
N GLN A 30 -3.44 -1.87 -3.83
CA GLN A 30 -2.96 -2.23 -2.51
C GLN A 30 -1.43 -2.16 -2.44
N ARG A 31 -0.90 -1.78 -1.28
CA ARG A 31 0.50 -1.98 -0.90
C ARG A 31 0.58 -2.59 0.48
N GLN A 32 1.23 -3.74 0.62
CA GLN A 32 1.46 -4.40 1.91
C GLN A 32 2.94 -4.32 2.26
N ASN A 33 3.27 -3.92 3.49
CA ASN A 33 4.60 -4.11 4.05
C ASN A 33 4.62 -5.33 4.97
N HIS A 34 5.29 -6.41 4.56
CA HIS A 34 5.38 -7.67 5.32
C HIS A 34 6.27 -7.57 6.56
N ILE A 35 7.13 -6.54 6.64
CA ILE A 35 7.96 -6.29 7.82
C ILE A 35 7.17 -5.53 8.89
N SER A 36 6.47 -4.45 8.52
CA SER A 36 5.72 -3.65 9.50
C SER A 36 4.29 -4.14 9.73
N GLY A 37 3.77 -5.03 8.89
CA GLY A 37 2.38 -5.49 8.93
C GLY A 37 1.35 -4.43 8.50
N LEU A 38 1.78 -3.27 7.99
CA LEU A 38 0.88 -2.23 7.51
C LEU A 38 0.39 -2.54 6.09
N SER A 39 -0.92 -2.39 5.88
CA SER A 39 -1.57 -2.42 4.58
C SER A 39 -2.03 -1.02 4.20
N GLU A 40 -1.83 -0.68 2.94
CA GLU A 40 -2.38 0.54 2.33
C GLU A 40 -3.32 0.16 1.19
N GLY A 41 -4.42 0.90 1.06
CA GLY A 41 -5.41 0.73 -0.01
C GLY A 41 -5.63 2.02 -0.77
N PHE A 42 -5.83 1.92 -2.09
CA PHE A 42 -5.98 3.04 -3.00
C PHE A 42 -7.17 2.81 -3.93
N THR A 43 -8.02 3.82 -4.11
CA THR A 43 -9.15 3.77 -5.05
C THR A 43 -9.05 4.88 -6.07
N TYR A 44 -9.57 4.63 -7.27
CA TYR A 44 -9.45 5.54 -8.40
C TYR A 44 -10.82 5.86 -8.99
N ASP A 45 -10.97 7.04 -9.58
CA ASP A 45 -12.11 7.33 -10.45
C ASP A 45 -11.85 6.85 -11.89
N ALA A 46 -12.83 7.02 -12.77
CA ALA A 46 -12.74 6.59 -14.17
C ALA A 46 -11.69 7.36 -15.01
N LEU A 47 -11.04 8.37 -14.46
CA LEU A 47 -9.96 9.13 -15.08
C LEU A 47 -8.58 8.77 -14.48
N ASP A 48 -8.49 7.64 -13.77
CA ASP A 48 -7.28 7.16 -13.08
C ASP A 48 -6.76 8.12 -12.00
N ARG A 49 -7.63 8.93 -11.39
CA ARG A 49 -7.26 9.84 -10.30
C ARG A 49 -7.58 9.20 -8.96
N LEU A 50 -6.66 9.31 -8.01
CA LEU A 50 -6.80 8.76 -6.66
C LEU A 50 -7.97 9.42 -5.92
N THR A 51 -9.01 8.67 -5.58
CA THR A 51 -10.18 9.16 -4.82
C THR A 51 -10.11 8.84 -3.34
N GLN A 52 -9.31 7.84 -2.94
CA GLN A 52 -9.07 7.53 -1.54
C GLN A 52 -7.70 6.87 -1.37
N SER A 53 -7.02 7.20 -0.27
CA SER A 53 -5.96 6.38 0.30
C SER A 53 -6.31 5.96 1.72
N SER A 54 -5.88 4.78 2.13
CA SER A 54 -6.02 4.33 3.51
C SER A 54 -4.78 3.59 3.99
N THR A 55 -4.61 3.52 5.31
CA THR A 55 -3.58 2.74 5.99
C THR A 55 -4.22 2.04 7.17
N THR A 56 -4.04 0.73 7.23
CA THR A 56 -4.48 -0.11 8.34
C THR A 56 -3.35 -1.03 8.79
N GLY A 57 -3.43 -1.50 10.04
CA GLY A 57 -2.48 -2.47 10.57
C GLY A 57 -2.14 -2.16 12.02
N LYS A 58 -1.09 -2.82 12.53
CA LYS A 58 -0.71 -2.72 13.93
C LYS A 58 0.81 -2.82 14.07
N ILE A 59 1.42 -1.87 14.76
CA ILE A 59 2.87 -1.86 15.08
C ILE A 59 3.02 -1.70 16.58
N ASP A 60 3.78 -2.58 17.24
CA ASP A 60 4.08 -2.50 18.69
C ASP A 60 2.86 -2.22 19.57
N ASP A 61 1.78 -2.96 19.33
CA ASP A 61 0.48 -2.81 20.00
C ASP A 61 -0.32 -1.53 19.72
N VAL A 62 0.12 -0.70 18.77
CA VAL A 62 -0.59 0.48 18.30
C VAL A 62 -1.35 0.18 17.00
N ASP A 63 -2.67 0.33 17.05
CA ASP A 63 -3.54 0.18 15.87
C ASP A 63 -3.47 1.43 14.97
N TYR A 64 -3.24 1.20 13.68
CA TYR A 64 -3.33 2.18 12.62
C TYR A 64 -4.63 1.98 11.86
N SER A 65 -5.41 3.04 11.73
CA SER A 65 -6.60 3.07 10.89
C SER A 65 -6.84 4.52 10.47
N TYR A 66 -6.39 4.84 9.26
CA TYR A 66 -6.46 6.18 8.71
C TYR A 66 -6.89 6.12 7.26
N ALA A 67 -7.69 7.10 6.83
CA ALA A 67 -8.11 7.23 5.44
C ALA A 67 -8.24 8.71 5.07
N VAL A 68 -7.89 9.02 3.82
CA VAL A 68 -8.05 10.33 3.21
C VAL A 68 -8.83 10.16 1.91
N SER A 69 -9.88 10.94 1.73
CA SER A 69 -10.65 10.97 0.48
C SER A 69 -10.33 12.23 -0.30
N TYR A 70 -10.12 12.10 -1.60
CA TYR A 70 -9.85 13.20 -2.51
C TYR A 70 -11.03 13.40 -3.46
N GLN A 71 -11.30 14.66 -3.78
CA GLN A 71 -12.31 15.11 -4.71
C GLN A 71 -11.67 16.10 -5.68
N TYR A 72 -12.14 16.05 -6.91
CA TYR A 72 -11.60 16.85 -7.99
C TYR A 72 -12.71 17.66 -8.62
N ASP A 73 -12.44 18.92 -8.93
CA ASP A 73 -13.30 19.69 -9.82
C ASP A 73 -13.19 19.18 -11.27
N ILE A 74 -13.99 19.78 -12.17
CA ILE A 74 -13.99 19.43 -13.60
C ILE A 74 -12.66 19.74 -14.30
N ASN A 75 -11.87 20.65 -13.73
CA ASN A 75 -10.55 21.00 -14.23
C ASN A 75 -9.44 20.08 -13.68
N GLY A 76 -9.79 19.18 -12.76
CA GLY A 76 -8.86 18.25 -12.12
C GLY A 76 -8.12 18.82 -10.91
N ASN A 77 -8.54 19.96 -10.37
CA ASN A 77 -7.96 20.48 -9.13
C ASN A 77 -8.54 19.73 -7.93
N ILE A 78 -7.69 19.41 -6.95
CA ILE A 78 -8.13 18.84 -5.67
C ILE A 78 -8.92 19.91 -4.89
N THR A 79 -10.09 19.55 -4.37
CA THR A 79 -10.99 20.50 -3.68
C THR A 79 -11.18 20.23 -2.18
N ASN A 80 -10.57 19.19 -1.64
CA ASN A 80 -10.71 18.77 -0.24
C ASN A 80 -9.42 18.21 0.36
#